data_AF-A0A7J4GK08-F1
#
_entry.id   AF-A0A7J4GK08-F1
#
_cell.length_a   1.000
_cell.length_b   1.000
_cell.length_c   1.000
_cell.angle_alpha   90.00
_cell.angle_beta   90.00
_cell.angle_gamma   90.00
#
_symmetry.space_group_name_H-M   'P 1'
#
loop_
_entity.id
_entity.type
_entity.pdbx_description
1 polymer ?
#
loop_
_entity_poly.entity_id
_entity_poly.type
_entity_poly.pdbx_seq_one_letter_code
_entity_poly.pdbx_strand_id
1 'polypeptide(L)'
;MRRSRLPSVNITISLYNKIIIFRPTSCQHEIEMTMTEPVSELDADFLQEVSTMIKTMGHPDRLRIVELVRVNEHSVKDIQQALGLSQPVTSQHLRRMYHQGILTSRREGHRVLYAVDSPLIEKMLECLKETQAEVRGRM
;
A
#
# COMPACT_ATOMS: atom_id res chain seq x y z
N MET A 1 -0.20 5.91 65.89
CA MET A 1 0.64 7.11 65.67
C MET A 1 1.32 6.98 64.29
N ARG A 2 0.93 7.84 63.34
CA ARG A 2 1.48 8.10 61.98
C ARG A 2 1.79 6.91 61.05
N ARG A 3 0.79 6.49 60.25
CA ARG A 3 1.02 5.86 58.95
C ARG A 3 1.53 6.93 57.97
N SER A 4 2.78 6.84 57.56
CA SER A 4 3.35 7.66 56.47
C SER A 4 2.65 7.30 55.17
N ARG A 5 1.88 8.25 54.61
CA ARG A 5 1.35 8.18 53.24
C ARG A 5 2.54 8.14 52.28
N LEU A 6 2.82 6.97 51.72
CA LEU A 6 3.64 6.87 50.52
C LEU A 6 2.84 7.45 49.34
N PRO A 7 3.43 8.29 48.48
CA PRO A 7 2.74 8.77 47.29
C PRO A 7 2.45 7.57 46.39
N SER A 8 1.21 7.47 45.93
CA SER A 8 0.76 6.52 44.90
C SER A 8 1.53 6.79 43.61
N VAL A 9 2.65 6.09 43.43
CA VAL A 9 3.41 6.10 42.18
C VAL A 9 2.68 5.19 41.20
N ASN A 10 2.16 5.77 40.12
CA ASN A 10 1.70 4.99 38.98
C ASN A 10 2.93 4.36 38.33
N ILE A 11 3.04 3.04 38.38
CA ILE A 11 4.13 2.30 37.73
C ILE A 11 3.62 1.91 36.34
N THR A 12 4.11 2.58 35.31
CA THR A 12 3.89 2.20 33.91
C THR A 12 5.02 1.28 33.48
N ILE A 13 4.75 -0.03 33.37
CA ILE A 13 5.68 -0.98 32.76
C ILE A 13 5.28 -1.12 31.29
N SER A 14 6.12 -0.62 30.38
CA SER A 14 5.97 -0.84 28.95
C SER A 14 6.84 -2.01 28.54
N LEU A 15 6.24 -3.17 28.37
CA LEU A 15 6.87 -4.31 27.72
C LEU A 15 5.92 -4.82 26.66
N TYR A 16 6.40 -4.83 25.41
CA TYR A 16 5.71 -5.39 24.25
C TYR A 16 4.23 -5.03 24.18
N ASN A 17 3.97 -3.75 23.91
CA ASN A 17 2.67 -3.24 23.49
C ASN A 17 1.50 -3.50 24.46
N LYS A 18 1.79 -3.69 25.76
CA LYS A 18 0.80 -3.80 26.83
C LYS A 18 1.00 -2.68 27.85
N ILE A 19 -0.03 -1.87 28.06
CA ILE A 19 -0.08 -0.88 29.15
C ILE A 19 -0.88 -1.51 30.29
N ILE A 20 -0.23 -1.70 31.44
CA ILE A 20 -0.88 -2.20 32.65
C ILE A 20 -1.07 -1.01 33.59
N ILE A 21 -2.31 -0.56 33.79
CA ILE A 21 -2.63 0.52 34.74
C ILE A 21 -3.12 -0.12 36.04
N PHE A 22 -2.31 -0.02 37.10
CA PHE A 22 -2.70 -0.49 38.43
C PHE A 22 -3.31 0.67 39.22
N ARG A 23 -4.63 0.69 39.43
CA ARG A 23 -5.27 1.63 40.37
C ARG A 23 -5.41 0.97 41.74
N PRO A 24 -4.75 1.50 42.79
CA PRO A 24 -4.88 0.93 44.13
C PRO A 24 -6.13 1.51 44.78
N THR A 25 -7.30 0.95 44.48
CA THR A 25 -8.51 1.17 45.29
C THR A 25 -8.84 -0.09 46.05
N SER A 26 -8.90 0.07 47.37
CA SER A 26 -9.12 -0.94 48.39
C SER A 26 -10.21 -1.95 48.03
N CYS A 27 -9.81 -3.22 47.99
CA CYS A 27 -10.66 -4.41 48.05
C CYS A 27 -11.63 -4.64 46.86
N GLN A 28 -11.10 -5.01 45.69
CA GLN A 28 -11.65 -6.01 44.75
C GLN A 28 -10.64 -6.18 43.59
N HIS A 29 -10.20 -7.41 43.34
CA HIS A 29 -9.32 -7.73 42.20
C HIS A 29 -10.18 -7.81 40.93
N GLU A 30 -10.48 -6.67 40.32
CA GLU A 30 -10.98 -6.62 38.95
C GLU A 30 -9.83 -6.16 38.05
N ILE A 31 -9.22 -7.11 37.35
CA ILE A 31 -8.37 -6.84 36.20
C ILE A 31 -9.34 -6.59 35.04
N GLU A 32 -9.55 -5.32 34.70
CA GLU A 32 -10.27 -4.99 33.47
C GLU A 32 -9.32 -5.23 32.29
N MET A 33 -9.41 -6.43 31.71
CA MET A 33 -8.65 -6.85 30.55
C MET A 33 -9.32 -6.28 29.30
N THR A 34 -9.01 -5.04 28.96
CA THR A 34 -9.42 -4.48 27.67
C THR A 34 -8.56 -5.12 26.58
N MET A 35 -9.11 -6.13 25.93
CA MET A 35 -8.59 -6.66 24.67
C MET A 35 -8.70 -5.54 23.64
N THR A 36 -7.61 -4.84 23.34
CA THR A 36 -7.51 -4.07 22.11
C THR A 36 -6.86 -4.98 21.08
N GLU A 37 -7.69 -5.84 20.47
CA GLU A 37 -7.36 -6.48 19.21
C GLU A 37 -6.87 -5.40 18.23
N PRO A 38 -5.77 -5.60 17.49
CA PRO A 38 -5.38 -4.68 16.43
C PRO A 38 -6.43 -4.78 15.34
N VAL A 39 -7.45 -3.91 15.40
CA VAL A 39 -8.50 -3.84 14.39
C VAL A 39 -7.86 -3.31 13.12
N SER A 40 -7.37 -4.20 12.26
CA SER A 40 -6.98 -3.82 10.91
C SER A 40 -8.27 -3.37 10.21
N GLU A 41 -8.38 -2.08 9.94
CA GLU A 41 -9.52 -1.48 9.23
C GLU A 41 -9.69 -2.03 7.81
N LEU A 42 -8.69 -2.78 7.31
CA LEU A 42 -8.66 -3.38 5.98
C LEU A 42 -8.81 -4.90 6.07
N ASP A 43 -9.62 -5.44 5.16
CA ASP A 43 -9.86 -6.87 5.01
C ASP A 43 -8.59 -7.63 4.55
N ALA A 44 -8.43 -8.86 5.02
CA ALA A 44 -7.24 -9.67 4.76
C ALA A 44 -7.10 -10.06 3.28
N ASP A 45 -8.21 -10.36 2.60
CA ASP A 45 -8.20 -10.72 1.18
C ASP A 45 -7.82 -9.49 0.34
N PHE A 46 -8.38 -8.32 0.69
CA PHE A 46 -8.00 -7.05 0.08
C PHE A 46 -6.49 -6.76 0.22
N LEU A 47 -5.93 -6.96 1.42
CA LEU A 47 -4.49 -6.77 1.65
C LEU A 47 -3.64 -7.72 0.78
N GLN A 48 -4.09 -8.94 0.58
CA GLN A 48 -3.40 -9.94 -0.25
C GLN A 48 -3.45 -9.57 -1.75
N GLU A 49 -4.60 -9.10 -2.23
CA GLU A 49 -4.78 -8.58 -3.59
C GLU A 49 -3.87 -7.37 -3.84
N VAL A 50 -3.94 -6.36 -2.97
CA VAL A 50 -3.14 -5.14 -3.04
C VAL A 50 -1.64 -5.44 -2.99
N SER A 51 -1.20 -6.34 -2.10
CA SER A 51 0.20 -6.77 -2.03
C SER A 51 0.70 -7.29 -3.38
N THR A 52 -0.12 -8.07 -4.07
CA THR A 52 0.24 -8.69 -5.35
C THR A 52 0.27 -7.66 -6.49
N MET A 53 -0.68 -6.72 -6.50
CA MET A 53 -0.68 -5.58 -7.42
C MET A 53 0.56 -4.70 -7.25
N ILE A 54 0.88 -4.31 -6.02
CA ILE A 54 2.05 -3.46 -5.71
C ILE A 54 3.36 -4.18 -6.06
N LYS A 55 3.49 -5.47 -5.73
CA LYS A 55 4.64 -6.30 -6.14
C LYS A 55 4.80 -6.31 -7.66
N THR A 56 3.68 -6.39 -8.38
CA THR A 56 3.70 -6.30 -9.84
C THR A 56 4.17 -4.92 -10.27
N MET A 57 3.70 -3.82 -9.68
CA MET A 57 4.16 -2.48 -10.04
C MET A 57 5.63 -2.18 -9.75
N GLY A 58 6.27 -2.87 -8.80
CA GLY A 58 7.65 -2.61 -8.34
C GLY A 58 8.77 -2.90 -9.35
N HIS A 59 8.64 -2.47 -10.61
CA HIS A 59 9.65 -2.56 -11.65
C HIS A 59 9.64 -1.30 -12.51
N PRO A 60 10.82 -0.72 -12.82
CA PRO A 60 10.93 0.58 -13.47
C PRO A 60 10.19 0.63 -14.81
N ASP A 61 10.36 -0.37 -15.67
CA ASP A 61 9.66 -0.39 -16.97
C ASP A 61 8.14 -0.50 -16.84
N ARG A 62 7.64 -1.16 -15.79
CA ARG A 62 6.19 -1.28 -15.60
C ARG A 62 5.60 0.03 -15.11
N LEU A 63 6.29 0.76 -14.24
CA LEU A 63 5.90 2.12 -13.85
C LEU A 63 5.87 3.06 -15.07
N ARG A 64 6.88 2.98 -15.94
CA ARG A 64 6.94 3.75 -17.20
C ARG A 64 5.78 3.39 -18.14
N ILE A 65 5.44 2.10 -18.24
CA ILE A 65 4.26 1.66 -19.02
C ILE A 65 3.00 2.28 -18.46
N VAL A 66 2.73 2.13 -17.15
CA VAL A 66 1.51 2.67 -16.53
C VAL A 66 1.42 4.18 -16.71
N GLU A 67 2.53 4.91 -16.54
CA GLU A 67 2.56 6.36 -16.76
C GLU A 67 2.17 6.74 -18.20
N LEU A 68 2.64 5.98 -19.18
CA LEU A 68 2.30 6.18 -20.59
C LEU A 68 0.81 5.90 -20.87
N VAL A 69 0.30 4.73 -20.46
CA VAL A 69 -1.11 4.34 -20.71
C VAL A 69 -2.13 5.05 -19.83
N ARG A 70 -1.70 5.75 -18.77
CA ARG A 70 -2.59 6.59 -17.95
C ARG A 70 -3.10 7.82 -18.73
N VAL A 71 -2.31 8.34 -19.66
CA VAL A 71 -2.67 9.57 -20.39
C VAL A 71 -3.61 9.25 -21.55
N ASN A 72 -3.31 8.19 -22.30
CA ASN A 72 -4.10 7.72 -23.43
C ASN A 72 -3.95 6.20 -23.58
N GLU A 73 -4.90 5.58 -24.27
CA GLU A 73 -4.78 4.17 -24.60
C GLU A 73 -3.70 3.95 -25.67
N HIS A 74 -2.86 2.94 -25.48
CA HIS A 74 -1.75 2.65 -26.37
C HIS A 74 -1.70 1.18 -26.80
N SER A 75 -1.30 0.94 -28.04
CA SER A 75 -1.02 -0.42 -28.50
C SER A 75 0.36 -0.89 -28.05
N VAL A 76 0.59 -2.21 -28.07
CA VAL A 76 1.91 -2.80 -27.77
C VAL A 76 3.03 -2.12 -28.56
N LYS A 77 2.81 -1.84 -29.86
CA LYS A 77 3.80 -1.21 -30.73
C LYS A 77 4.11 0.23 -30.29
N ASP A 78 3.10 0.99 -29.88
CA ASP A 78 3.31 2.38 -29.44
C ASP A 78 4.11 2.39 -28.13
N ILE A 79 3.81 1.48 -27.21
CA ILE A 79 4.53 1.31 -25.94
C ILE A 79 5.99 0.91 -26.19
N GLN A 80 6.24 -0.01 -27.11
CA GLN A 80 7.60 -0.39 -27.51
C GLN A 80 8.38 0.81 -28.05
N GLN A 81 7.79 1.58 -28.96
CA GLN A 81 8.43 2.74 -29.58
C GLN A 81 8.70 3.84 -28.56
N ALA A 82 7.76 4.11 -27.66
CA ALA A 82 7.89 5.15 -26.63
C ALA A 82 8.95 4.79 -25.56
N LEU A 83 9.05 3.52 -25.17
CA LEU A 83 9.91 3.10 -24.06
C LEU A 83 11.24 2.47 -24.48
N GLY A 84 11.41 2.16 -25.77
CA GLY A 84 12.61 1.49 -26.30
C GLY A 84 12.70 0.01 -25.92
N LEU A 85 11.57 -0.62 -25.59
CA LEU A 85 11.52 -2.01 -25.13
C LEU A 85 11.33 -2.99 -26.29
N SER A 86 11.93 -4.17 -26.17
CA SER A 86 11.72 -5.25 -27.14
C SER A 86 10.29 -5.80 -27.06
N GLN A 87 9.78 -6.33 -28.17
CA GLN A 87 8.43 -6.91 -28.23
C GLN A 87 8.15 -8.00 -27.18
N PRO A 88 9.04 -9.00 -26.99
CA PRO A 88 8.76 -10.05 -25.99
C PRO A 88 8.71 -9.48 -24.57
N VAL A 89 9.55 -8.50 -24.24
CA VAL A 89 9.58 -7.86 -22.93
C VAL A 89 8.31 -7.04 -22.70
N THR A 90 7.92 -6.19 -23.65
CA THR A 90 6.70 -5.38 -23.54
C THR A 90 5.46 -6.26 -23.41
N SER A 91 5.33 -7.28 -24.25
CA SER A 91 4.19 -8.20 -24.18
C SER A 91 4.13 -8.96 -22.85
N GLN A 92 5.27 -9.38 -22.32
CA GLN A 92 5.35 -10.04 -21.01
C GLN A 92 4.90 -9.11 -19.89
N HIS A 93 5.38 -7.86 -19.87
CA HIS A 93 4.96 -6.86 -18.88
C HIS A 93 3.46 -6.58 -18.94
N LEU A 94 2.93 -6.30 -20.13
CA LEU A 94 1.52 -6.02 -20.34
C LEU A 94 0.64 -7.19 -19.92
N ARG A 95 1.01 -8.42 -20.30
CA ARG A 95 0.27 -9.63 -19.92
C ARG A 95 0.25 -9.81 -18.40
N ARG A 96 1.38 -9.63 -17.72
CA ARG A 96 1.44 -9.73 -16.25
C ARG A 96 0.57 -8.67 -15.59
N MET A 97 0.63 -7.43 -16.06
CA MET A 97 -0.16 -6.33 -15.49
C MET A 97 -1.66 -6.49 -15.74
N TYR A 98 -2.05 -6.94 -16.94
CA TYR A 98 -3.42 -7.27 -17.28
C TYR A 98 -4.00 -8.38 -16.39
N HIS A 99 -3.25 -9.48 -16.19
CA HIS A 99 -3.68 -10.57 -15.30
C HIS A 99 -3.81 -10.17 -13.83
N GLN A 100 -3.14 -9.10 -13.41
CA GLN A 100 -3.19 -8.58 -12.04
C GLN A 100 -4.24 -7.48 -11.86
N GLY A 101 -5.09 -7.22 -12.87
CA GLY A 101 -6.14 -6.20 -12.79
C GLY A 101 -5.62 -4.76 -12.81
N ILE A 102 -4.36 -4.54 -13.20
CA ILE A 102 -3.77 -3.20 -13.28
C ILE A 102 -4.18 -2.50 -14.58
N LEU A 103 -4.29 -3.27 -15.66
CA LEU A 103 -4.63 -2.78 -17.00
C LEU A 103 -5.87 -3.46 -17.53
N THR A 104 -6.63 -2.73 -18.33
CA THR A 104 -7.63 -3.28 -19.25
C THR A 104 -7.10 -3.27 -20.68
N SER A 105 -7.80 -4.00 -21.55
CA SER A 105 -7.49 -4.01 -22.96
C SER A 105 -8.76 -3.98 -23.80
N ARG A 106 -8.76 -3.19 -24.88
CA ARG A 106 -9.80 -3.22 -25.91
C ARG A 106 -9.19 -3.48 -27.29
N ARG A 107 -9.97 -4.10 -28.18
CA ARG A 107 -9.57 -4.29 -29.58
C ARG A 107 -10.10 -3.16 -30.43
N GLU A 108 -9.23 -2.57 -31.23
CA GLU A 108 -9.57 -1.55 -32.22
C GLU A 108 -8.97 -1.96 -33.57
N GLY A 109 -9.83 -2.48 -34.45
CA GLY A 109 -9.41 -3.10 -35.71
C GLY A 109 -8.44 -4.27 -35.46
N HIS A 110 -7.20 -4.14 -35.96
CA HIS A 110 -6.14 -5.14 -35.80
C HIS A 110 -5.23 -4.89 -34.58
N ARG A 111 -5.48 -3.83 -33.79
CA ARG A 111 -4.64 -3.44 -32.66
C ARG A 111 -5.35 -3.78 -31.35
N VAL A 112 -4.56 -4.18 -30.35
CA VAL A 112 -5.00 -4.26 -28.96
C VAL A 112 -4.46 -3.03 -28.26
N LEU A 113 -5.36 -2.23 -27.70
CA LEU A 113 -5.06 -1.03 -26.92
C LEU A 113 -5.16 -1.35 -25.44
N TYR A 114 -4.26 -0.80 -24.64
CA TYR A 114 -4.21 -0.95 -23.19
C TYR A 114 -4.49 0.38 -22.50
N ALA A 115 -5.21 0.30 -21.39
CA ALA A 115 -5.56 1.43 -20.51
C ALA A 115 -5.36 1.04 -19.05
N VAL A 116 -5.23 2.03 -18.17
CA VAL A 116 -5.26 1.82 -16.71
C VAL A 116 -6.72 1.74 -16.26
N ASP A 117 -7.04 0.79 -15.39
CA ASP A 117 -8.42 0.56 -14.91
C ASP A 117 -8.55 0.54 -13.38
N SER A 118 -7.43 0.56 -12.66
CA SER A 118 -7.42 0.42 -11.20
C SER A 118 -7.29 1.77 -10.50
N PRO A 119 -8.30 2.21 -9.72
CA PRO A 119 -8.24 3.47 -8.98
C PRO A 119 -7.11 3.52 -7.95
N LEU A 120 -6.72 2.36 -7.42
CA LEU A 120 -5.59 2.23 -6.50
C LEU A 120 -4.28 2.67 -7.17
N ILE A 121 -4.07 2.22 -8.39
CA ILE A 121 -2.85 2.47 -9.16
C ILE A 121 -2.76 3.95 -9.54
N GLU A 122 -3.89 4.56 -9.90
CA GLU A 122 -3.96 6.00 -10.18
C GLU A 122 -3.57 6.83 -8.95
N LYS A 123 -4.18 6.54 -7.79
CA LYS A 123 -3.85 7.22 -6.52
C LYS A 123 -2.39 7.00 -6.10
N MET A 124 -1.88 5.79 -6.29
CA MET A 124 -0.48 5.48 -5.98
C MET A 124 0.48 6.30 -6.86
N LEU A 125 0.20 6.39 -8.17
CA LEU A 125 1.01 7.20 -9.08
C LEU A 125 0.94 8.69 -8.77
N GLU A 126 -0.20 9.20 -8.34
CA GLU A 126 -0.36 10.59 -7.90
C GLU A 126 0.51 10.86 -6.66
N CYS A 127 0.43 10.01 -5.64
CA CYS A 127 1.28 10.09 -4.46
C CYS A 127 2.79 10.03 -4.80
N LEU A 128 3.19 9.18 -5.75
CA LEU A 128 4.58 9.11 -6.22
C LEU A 128 5.02 10.41 -6.91
N LYS A 129 4.13 11.08 -7.65
CA LYS A 129 4.44 12.36 -8.32
C LYS A 129 4.56 13.51 -7.32
N GLU A 130 3.68 13.57 -6.33
CA GLU A 130 3.74 14.57 -5.27
C GLU A 130 5.04 14.44 -4.47
N THR A 131 5.37 13.21 -4.05
CA THR A 131 6.59 12.93 -3.28
C THR A 131 7.87 13.11 -4.10
N GLN A 132 7.83 12.91 -5.43
CA GLN A 132 8.98 13.17 -6.31
C GLN A 132 9.50 14.61 -6.17
N ALA A 133 8.60 15.60 -6.04
CA ALA A 133 8.97 17.00 -5.86
C ALA A 133 9.67 17.23 -4.51
N GLU A 134 9.20 16.56 -3.46
CA GLU A 134 9.75 16.68 -2.11
C GLU A 134 11.11 15.96 -1.97
N VAL A 135 11.24 14.76 -2.51
CA VAL A 135 12.45 13.93 -2.38
C VAL A 135 13.59 14.50 -3.22
N ARG A 136 13.32 14.98 -4.45
CA ARG A 136 14.35 15.60 -5.29
C ARG A 136 14.86 16.93 -4.74
N GLY A 137 14.11 17.60 -3.88
CA GLY A 137 14.59 18.80 -3.17
C GLY A 137 15.51 18.51 -1.97
N ARG A 138 15.65 17.24 -1.56
CA ARG A 138 16.43 16.81 -0.39
C ARG A 138 17.73 16.05 -0.73
N MET A 139 17.98 15.76 -2.00
CA MET A 139 19.23 15.15 -2.50
C MET A 139 20.13 16.21 -3.11
#